data_AF-A0A3N5HD69-F1
#
_entry.id   AF-A0A3N5HD69-F1
#
_cell.length_a   1.000
_cell.length_b   1.000
_cell.length_c   1.000
_cell.angle_alpha   90.00
_cell.angle_beta   90.00
_cell.angle_gamma   90.00
#
_symmetry.space_group_name_H-M   'P 1'
#
loop_
_entity.id
_entity.type
_entity.pdbx_description
1 polymer ?
#
loop_
_entity_poly.entity_id
_entity_poly.type
_entity_poly.pdbx_seq_one_letter_code
_entity_poly.pdbx_strand_id
1 'polypeptide(L)'
;MRVLVLHGPNLNLLGEREPAVYGQATLEEIDARIGERARALGAELRTFQSNHEGALIDRLHAERRWADGVLFNPGALTHYAWSLRDAVAAVALPCIEVHLSDVSKREPWRRTSVLADVRMALCAGLGLDSYLEALELLLEIAPGPERDAEATVALLTERLAHPEERGVLAHELAQILRRSGRFQWVGLYDVGMEEVEVRGWSGPGPPTHPRFARTEGLTGAAIASRRPLVVQDVRTDPRHLPTLEGTRAEAIFPIVAPSEVLGTVDVESANAQAFTADRVRWLERCVDALAPFWGAGGT
;
A
#
# COMPACT_ATOMS: atom_id res chain seq x y z
N MET A 1 -3.03 -4.27 -12.41
CA MET A 1 -3.78 -3.17 -11.78
C MET A 1 -4.09 -2.11 -12.83
N ARG A 2 -5.26 -1.49 -12.80
CA ARG A 2 -5.70 -0.44 -13.72
C ARG A 2 -5.58 0.93 -13.06
N VAL A 3 -4.82 1.83 -13.67
CA VAL A 3 -4.52 3.14 -13.11
C VAL A 3 -5.04 4.22 -14.05
N LEU A 4 -5.79 5.17 -13.50
CA LEU A 4 -6.20 6.38 -14.22
C LEU A 4 -5.23 7.51 -13.92
N VAL A 5 -4.76 8.21 -14.94
CA VAL A 5 -3.92 9.40 -14.81
C VAL A 5 -4.72 10.60 -15.28
N LEU A 6 -4.90 11.57 -14.40
CA LEU A 6 -5.61 12.80 -14.67
C LEU A 6 -4.66 14.00 -14.65
N HIS A 7 -4.72 14.79 -15.71
CA HIS A 7 -3.90 15.98 -15.90
C HIS A 7 -4.81 17.21 -15.99
N GLY A 8 -4.64 18.11 -15.04
CA GLY A 8 -5.41 19.34 -14.92
C GLY A 8 -4.96 20.45 -15.88
N PRO A 9 -5.39 21.69 -15.59
CA PRO A 9 -5.25 22.77 -16.54
C PRO A 9 -3.80 23.17 -16.84
N ASN A 10 -3.57 23.53 -18.10
CA ASN A 10 -2.31 24.00 -18.68
C ASN A 10 -1.19 22.95 -18.81
N LEU A 11 -1.38 21.71 -18.35
CA LEU A 11 -0.37 20.65 -18.53
C LEU A 11 -0.22 20.26 -20.01
N ASN A 12 -1.23 20.52 -20.84
CA ASN A 12 -1.14 20.38 -22.29
C ASN A 12 -0.14 21.36 -22.96
N LEU A 13 0.44 22.31 -22.22
CA LEU A 13 1.43 23.28 -22.71
C LEU A 13 2.87 22.96 -22.26
N LEU A 14 3.07 21.79 -21.63
CA LEU A 14 4.42 21.34 -21.24
C LEU A 14 5.32 21.16 -22.48
N GLY A 15 6.60 21.48 -22.33
CA GLY A 15 7.57 21.56 -23.43
C GLY A 15 7.62 22.95 -24.09
N GLU A 16 6.53 23.72 -24.06
CA GLU A 16 6.48 25.08 -24.60
C GLU A 16 6.54 26.16 -23.50
N ARG A 17 5.95 25.88 -22.34
CA ARG A 17 5.75 26.85 -21.27
C ARG A 17 6.78 26.72 -20.15
N GLU A 18 7.38 27.86 -19.79
CA GLU A 18 8.28 28.03 -18.62
C GLU A 18 9.26 26.84 -18.40
N PRO A 19 10.11 26.47 -19.38
CA PRO A 19 10.89 25.23 -19.31
C PRO A 19 11.86 25.18 -18.13
N ALA A 20 12.27 26.33 -17.60
CA ALA A 20 13.11 26.44 -16.42
C ALA A 20 12.43 25.94 -15.12
N VAL A 21 11.08 25.90 -15.09
CA VAL A 21 10.29 25.48 -13.92
C VAL A 21 9.76 24.05 -14.09
N TYR A 22 9.32 23.67 -15.29
CA TYR A 22 8.65 22.39 -15.53
C TYR A 22 9.47 21.38 -16.34
N GLY A 23 10.66 21.78 -16.82
CA GLY A 23 11.48 20.98 -17.73
C GLY A 23 11.08 21.14 -19.19
N GLN A 24 11.77 20.41 -20.07
CA GLN A 24 11.50 20.42 -21.52
C GLN A 24 10.56 19.29 -21.97
N ALA A 25 10.23 18.36 -21.07
CA ALA A 25 9.39 17.22 -21.41
C ALA A 25 7.98 17.66 -21.77
N THR A 26 7.42 17.11 -22.86
CA THR A 26 6.01 17.33 -23.21
C THR A 26 5.09 16.42 -22.38
N LEU A 27 3.79 16.71 -22.40
CA LEU A 27 2.82 15.83 -21.73
C LEU A 27 2.78 14.44 -22.37
N GLU A 28 2.93 14.35 -23.68
CA GLU A 28 2.99 13.08 -24.42
C GLU A 28 4.21 12.25 -24.00
N GLU A 29 5.36 12.89 -23.77
CA GLU A 29 6.56 12.20 -23.30
C GLU A 29 6.41 11.69 -21.85
N ILE A 30 5.74 12.48 -21.00
CA ILE A 30 5.37 12.05 -19.65
C ILE A 30 4.45 10.82 -19.73
N ASP A 31 3.37 10.90 -20.52
CA ASP A 31 2.40 9.82 -20.73
C ASP A 31 3.06 8.54 -21.29
N ALA A 32 4.00 8.69 -22.22
CA ALA A 32 4.77 7.57 -22.75
C ALA A 32 5.64 6.91 -21.68
N ARG A 33 6.32 7.70 -20.85
CA ARG A 33 7.23 7.18 -19.82
C ARG A 33 6.48 6.48 -18.68
N ILE A 34 5.38 7.07 -18.20
CA ILE A 34 4.52 6.40 -17.20
C ILE A 34 3.90 5.13 -17.79
N GLY A 35 3.51 5.18 -19.07
CA GLY A 35 3.04 4.04 -19.86
C GLY A 35 4.02 2.86 -19.90
N GLU A 36 5.29 3.17 -20.16
CA GLU A 36 6.39 2.20 -20.15
C GLU A 36 6.60 1.60 -18.76
N ARG A 37 6.67 2.43 -17.72
CA ARG A 37 6.88 1.96 -16.34
C ARG A 37 5.72 1.09 -15.86
N ALA A 38 4.48 1.48 -16.13
CA ALA A 38 3.31 0.68 -15.75
C ALA A 38 3.33 -0.69 -16.41
N ARG A 39 3.63 -0.77 -17.72
CA ARG A 39 3.76 -2.05 -18.42
C ARG A 39 4.84 -2.93 -17.80
N ALA A 40 6.00 -2.37 -17.48
CA ALA A 40 7.07 -3.10 -16.81
C ALA A 40 6.66 -3.62 -15.42
N LEU A 41 5.72 -2.94 -14.74
CA LEU A 41 5.18 -3.32 -13.45
C LEU A 41 3.86 -4.13 -13.53
N GLY A 42 3.41 -4.53 -14.72
CA GLY A 42 2.17 -5.30 -14.90
C GLY A 42 0.88 -4.50 -14.65
N ALA A 43 0.93 -3.19 -14.83
CA ALA A 43 -0.20 -2.27 -14.72
C ALA A 43 -0.68 -1.77 -16.09
N GLU A 44 -1.99 -1.50 -16.19
CA GLU A 44 -2.65 -0.88 -17.34
C GLU A 44 -2.94 0.59 -17.00
N LEU A 45 -2.68 1.49 -17.95
CA LEU A 45 -2.89 2.93 -17.76
C LEU A 45 -3.93 3.48 -18.74
N ARG A 46 -4.74 4.42 -18.26
CA ARG A 46 -5.50 5.36 -19.09
C ARG A 46 -5.15 6.77 -18.66
N THR A 47 -4.84 7.64 -19.61
CA THR A 47 -4.52 9.04 -19.33
C THR A 47 -5.63 9.95 -19.88
N PHE A 48 -5.87 11.07 -19.19
CA PHE A 48 -6.81 12.08 -19.62
C PHE A 48 -6.37 13.46 -19.15
N GLN A 49 -6.36 14.43 -20.05
CA GLN A 49 -6.08 15.83 -19.76
C GLN A 49 -7.31 16.69 -19.99
N SER A 50 -7.56 17.67 -19.11
CA SER A 50 -8.50 18.74 -19.39
C SER A 50 -8.18 20.04 -18.66
N ASN A 51 -8.53 21.15 -19.32
CA ASN A 51 -8.54 22.48 -18.74
C ASN A 51 -9.83 22.80 -17.97
N HIS A 52 -10.81 21.89 -17.97
CA HIS A 52 -12.12 22.09 -17.35
C HIS A 52 -12.29 21.19 -16.12
N GLU A 53 -12.58 21.79 -14.97
CA GLU A 53 -12.84 21.08 -13.71
C GLU A 53 -13.93 20.00 -13.86
N GLY A 54 -15.07 20.35 -14.47
CA GLY A 54 -16.16 19.39 -14.71
C GLY A 54 -15.76 18.20 -15.58
N ALA A 55 -14.90 18.41 -16.59
CA ALA A 55 -14.46 17.31 -17.45
C ALA A 55 -13.53 16.33 -16.71
N LEU A 56 -12.72 16.81 -15.77
CA LEU A 56 -11.90 15.95 -14.92
C LEU A 56 -12.78 15.13 -13.96
N ILE A 57 -13.79 15.76 -13.38
CA ILE A 57 -14.79 15.10 -12.52
C ILE A 57 -15.55 14.04 -13.29
N ASP A 58 -16.06 14.37 -14.48
CA ASP A 58 -16.81 13.45 -15.34
C ASP A 58 -15.96 12.26 -15.74
N ARG A 59 -14.69 12.50 -16.10
CA ARG A 59 -13.74 11.41 -16.39
C ARG A 59 -13.52 10.53 -15.17
N LEU A 60 -13.25 11.11 -14.00
CA LEU A 60 -13.04 10.37 -12.76
C LEU A 60 -14.26 9.49 -12.43
N HIS A 61 -15.47 10.05 -12.55
CA HIS A 61 -16.71 9.32 -12.35
C HIS A 61 -16.89 8.20 -13.39
N ALA A 62 -16.65 8.47 -14.67
CA ALA A 62 -16.81 7.48 -15.73
C ALA A 62 -15.89 6.27 -15.55
N GLU A 63 -14.65 6.50 -15.11
CA GLU A 63 -13.63 5.46 -14.97
C GLU A 63 -13.66 4.78 -13.59
N ARG A 64 -14.48 5.23 -12.63
CA ARG A 64 -14.46 4.74 -11.23
C ARG A 64 -14.65 3.22 -11.05
N ARG A 65 -15.25 2.55 -12.04
CA ARG A 65 -15.46 1.09 -12.05
C ARG A 65 -14.36 0.33 -12.78
N TRP A 66 -13.61 1.03 -13.63
CA TRP A 66 -12.49 0.48 -14.37
C TRP A 66 -11.17 0.71 -13.64
N ALA A 67 -10.95 1.86 -13.02
CA ALA A 67 -9.72 2.16 -12.30
C ALA A 67 -9.70 1.48 -10.92
N ASP A 68 -8.53 0.99 -10.53
CA ASP A 68 -8.22 0.51 -9.18
C ASP A 68 -7.52 1.60 -8.34
N GLY A 69 -7.05 2.68 -8.99
CA GLY A 69 -6.43 3.85 -8.36
C GLY A 69 -6.18 4.99 -9.35
N VAL A 70 -5.85 6.18 -8.83
CA VAL A 70 -5.71 7.42 -9.59
C VAL A 70 -4.40 8.14 -9.27
N LEU A 71 -3.67 8.53 -10.31
CA LEU A 71 -2.63 9.55 -10.23
C LEU A 71 -3.23 10.87 -10.72
N PHE A 72 -3.26 11.90 -9.89
CA PHE A 72 -3.90 13.15 -10.24
C PHE A 72 -2.94 14.31 -10.10
N ASN A 73 -2.56 14.92 -11.22
CA ASN A 73 -1.98 16.25 -11.24
C ASN A 73 -3.08 17.28 -11.57
N PRO A 74 -3.80 17.83 -10.59
CA PRO A 74 -4.85 18.83 -10.80
C PRO A 74 -4.34 20.18 -11.31
N GLY A 75 -3.02 20.38 -11.43
CA GLY A 75 -2.42 21.67 -11.75
C GLY A 75 -2.90 22.76 -10.78
N ALA A 76 -3.33 23.90 -11.32
CA ALA A 76 -3.80 25.01 -10.50
C ALA A 76 -5.09 24.69 -9.72
N LEU A 77 -5.91 23.72 -10.16
CA LEU A 77 -7.19 23.41 -9.51
C LEU A 77 -7.03 22.91 -8.08
N THR A 78 -5.88 22.32 -7.72
CA THR A 78 -5.64 21.85 -6.35
C THR A 78 -5.80 22.95 -5.31
N HIS A 79 -5.65 24.22 -5.68
CA HIS A 79 -5.66 25.31 -4.71
C HIS A 79 -7.07 25.83 -4.39
N TYR A 80 -8.11 25.45 -5.15
CA TYR A 80 -9.46 26.04 -5.01
C TYR A 80 -10.64 25.15 -5.43
N ALA A 81 -10.42 24.04 -6.14
CA ALA A 81 -11.48 23.21 -6.71
C ALA A 81 -12.09 22.23 -5.69
N TRP A 82 -12.93 22.73 -4.79
CA TRP A 82 -13.62 21.89 -3.80
C TRP A 82 -14.55 20.84 -4.43
N SER A 83 -15.10 21.10 -5.62
CA SER A 83 -15.93 20.10 -6.30
C SER A 83 -15.09 18.91 -6.79
N LEU A 84 -13.82 19.14 -7.14
CA LEU A 84 -12.85 18.10 -7.48
C LEU A 84 -12.44 17.28 -6.24
N ARG A 85 -12.26 17.94 -5.08
CA ARG A 85 -12.07 17.26 -3.79
C ARG A 85 -13.23 16.30 -3.49
N ASP A 86 -14.47 16.78 -3.60
CA ASP A 86 -15.65 15.98 -3.29
C ASP A 86 -15.83 14.81 -4.26
N ALA A 87 -15.49 15.01 -5.54
CA ALA A 87 -15.48 13.93 -6.53
C ALA A 87 -14.46 12.83 -6.16
N VAL A 88 -13.24 13.20 -5.75
CA VAL A 88 -12.21 12.23 -5.30
C VAL A 88 -12.70 11.45 -4.06
N ALA A 89 -13.29 12.14 -3.08
CA ALA A 89 -13.86 11.47 -1.91
C ALA A 89 -15.00 10.52 -2.28
N ALA A 90 -15.87 10.92 -3.20
CA ALA A 90 -17.07 10.15 -3.57
C ALA A 90 -16.76 8.88 -4.34
N VAL A 91 -15.70 8.84 -5.16
CA VAL A 91 -15.34 7.62 -5.91
C VAL A 91 -14.62 6.58 -5.07
N ALA A 92 -14.09 6.95 -3.90
CA ALA A 92 -13.39 6.06 -2.97
C ALA A 92 -12.25 5.23 -3.61
N LEU A 93 -11.63 5.78 -4.66
CA LEU A 93 -10.41 5.22 -5.25
C LEU A 93 -9.18 5.77 -4.53
N PRO A 94 -8.15 4.95 -4.28
CA PRO A 94 -6.81 5.43 -3.92
C PRO A 94 -6.36 6.54 -4.88
N CYS A 95 -6.06 7.72 -4.34
CA CYS A 95 -5.64 8.87 -5.13
C CYS A 95 -4.30 9.38 -4.63
N ILE A 96 -3.30 9.43 -5.50
CA ILE A 96 -2.03 10.11 -5.24
C ILE A 96 -2.01 11.42 -6.01
N GLU A 97 -1.80 12.52 -5.30
CA GLU A 97 -1.65 13.83 -5.91
C GLU A 97 -0.21 13.99 -6.44
N VAL A 98 -0.07 14.50 -7.66
CA VAL A 98 1.20 14.64 -8.35
C VAL A 98 1.43 16.09 -8.76
N HIS A 99 2.63 16.62 -8.54
CA HIS A 99 3.04 17.92 -9.07
C HIS A 99 4.45 17.87 -9.63
N LEU A 100 4.66 18.36 -10.86
CA LEU A 100 5.99 18.43 -11.45
C LEU A 100 6.94 19.32 -10.64
N SER A 101 6.43 20.43 -10.12
CA SER A 101 7.20 21.42 -9.36
C SER A 101 6.97 21.27 -7.86
N ASP A 102 7.96 21.68 -7.05
CA ASP A 102 7.84 21.70 -5.60
C ASP A 102 6.91 22.86 -5.18
N VAL A 103 5.63 22.54 -5.00
CA VAL A 103 4.60 23.51 -4.61
C VAL A 103 4.86 24.16 -3.24
N SER A 104 5.67 23.54 -2.37
CA SER A 104 6.02 24.10 -1.06
C SER A 104 6.95 25.30 -1.16
N LYS A 105 7.81 25.31 -2.18
CA LYS A 105 8.77 26.40 -2.46
C LYS A 105 8.15 27.57 -3.23
N ARG A 106 6.89 27.46 -3.60
CA ARG A 106 6.16 28.43 -4.41
C ARG A 106 5.38 29.44 -3.55
N GLU A 107 4.65 30.32 -4.23
CA GLU A 107 3.80 31.35 -3.64
C GLU A 107 2.86 30.75 -2.56
N PRO A 108 2.54 31.48 -1.46
CA PRO A 108 1.80 30.90 -0.33
C PRO A 108 0.49 30.19 -0.69
N TRP A 109 -0.26 30.72 -1.66
CA TRP A 109 -1.50 30.11 -2.11
C TRP A 109 -1.30 28.74 -2.79
N ARG A 110 -0.13 28.50 -3.39
CA ARG A 110 0.21 27.21 -4.02
C ARG A 110 0.55 26.11 -3.03
N ARG A 111 0.71 26.45 -1.74
CA ARG A 111 1.00 25.49 -0.68
C ARG A 111 -0.25 24.82 -0.13
N THR A 112 -1.44 25.32 -0.51
CA THR A 112 -2.73 24.76 -0.10
C THR A 112 -3.22 23.79 -1.15
N SER A 113 -3.57 22.58 -0.75
CA SER A 113 -4.26 21.60 -1.61
C SER A 113 -5.62 21.28 -0.99
N VAL A 114 -6.68 21.43 -1.78
CA VAL A 114 -8.02 20.98 -1.42
C VAL A 114 -8.09 19.45 -1.38
N LEU A 115 -7.12 18.74 -1.97
CA LEU A 115 -7.05 17.28 -1.92
C LEU A 115 -6.30 16.74 -0.70
N ALA A 116 -5.75 17.61 0.16
CA ALA A 116 -4.84 17.20 1.23
C ALA A 116 -5.42 16.17 2.20
N ASP A 117 -6.74 16.20 2.44
CA ASP A 117 -7.46 15.31 3.36
C ASP A 117 -8.02 14.05 2.69
N VAL A 118 -8.08 14.01 1.35
CA VAL A 118 -8.67 12.90 0.58
C VAL A 118 -7.64 12.13 -0.26
N ARG A 119 -6.46 12.70 -0.49
CA ARG A 119 -5.33 12.01 -1.14
C ARG A 119 -4.64 11.08 -0.15
N MET A 120 -4.09 9.97 -0.65
CA MET A 120 -3.27 9.06 0.15
C MET A 120 -1.83 9.55 0.30
N ALA A 121 -1.31 10.21 -0.74
CA ALA A 121 0.06 10.72 -0.76
C ALA A 121 0.17 11.92 -1.73
N LEU A 122 1.29 12.62 -1.62
CA LEU A 122 1.72 13.69 -2.52
C LEU A 122 3.12 13.37 -3.03
N CYS A 123 3.28 13.28 -4.35
CA CYS A 123 4.58 13.22 -5.01
C CYS A 123 4.80 14.54 -5.76
N ALA A 124 5.79 15.34 -5.35
CA ALA A 124 5.98 16.68 -5.90
C ALA A 124 7.46 17.07 -6.06
N GLY A 125 7.76 17.86 -7.10
CA GLY A 125 9.03 18.56 -7.24
C GLY A 125 10.17 17.78 -7.87
N LEU A 126 9.88 16.64 -8.49
CA LEU A 126 10.86 15.79 -9.18
C LEU A 126 10.63 15.78 -10.70
N GLY A 127 9.85 16.74 -11.22
CA GLY A 127 9.46 16.74 -12.62
C GLY A 127 8.70 15.46 -12.98
N LEU A 128 9.10 14.81 -14.07
CA LEU A 128 8.50 13.56 -14.53
C LEU A 128 8.58 12.46 -13.46
N ASP A 129 9.68 12.40 -12.70
CA ASP A 129 9.90 11.34 -11.72
C ASP A 129 8.84 11.36 -10.60
N SER A 130 8.20 12.51 -10.35
CA SER A 130 7.05 12.58 -9.44
C SER A 130 5.89 11.68 -9.89
N TYR A 131 5.69 11.46 -11.18
CA TYR A 131 4.69 10.50 -11.68
C TYR A 131 5.16 9.05 -11.51
N LEU A 132 6.45 8.77 -11.66
CA LEU A 132 6.99 7.41 -11.53
C LEU A 132 6.93 6.95 -10.08
N GLU A 133 7.36 7.80 -9.14
CA GLU A 133 7.22 7.52 -7.71
C GLU A 133 5.75 7.35 -7.32
N ALA A 134 4.86 8.21 -7.83
CA ALA A 134 3.44 8.10 -7.56
C ALA A 134 2.86 6.79 -8.11
N LEU A 135 3.24 6.35 -9.30
CA LEU A 135 2.80 5.08 -9.86
C LEU A 135 3.24 3.90 -8.99
N GLU A 136 4.49 3.87 -8.57
CA GLU A 136 5.02 2.80 -7.72
C GLU A 136 4.33 2.78 -6.36
N LEU A 137 4.21 3.94 -5.72
CA LEU A 137 3.51 4.09 -4.46
C LEU A 137 2.04 3.67 -4.59
N LEU A 138 1.36 4.05 -5.68
CA LEU A 138 -0.02 3.66 -5.92
C LEU A 138 -0.15 2.13 -6.05
N LEU A 139 0.76 1.50 -6.78
CA LEU A 139 0.76 0.04 -6.95
C LEU A 139 1.02 -0.71 -5.64
N GLU A 140 1.78 -0.11 -4.72
CA GLU A 140 1.99 -0.64 -3.36
C GLU A 140 0.76 -0.49 -2.46
N ILE A 141 0.04 0.64 -2.52
CA ILE A 141 -1.03 0.97 -1.55
C ILE A 141 -2.45 0.65 -2.04
N ALA A 142 -2.71 0.68 -3.34
CA ALA A 142 -4.07 0.62 -3.86
C ALA A 142 -4.58 -0.83 -3.87
N PRO A 143 -5.79 -1.10 -3.32
CA PRO A 143 -6.34 -2.45 -3.35
C PRO A 143 -6.55 -2.88 -4.80
N GLY A 144 -6.01 -4.04 -5.14
CA GLY A 144 -6.29 -4.77 -6.36
C GLY A 144 -6.28 -6.27 -6.04
N PRO A 145 -6.49 -7.15 -7.04
CA PRO A 145 -6.40 -8.58 -6.81
C PRO A 145 -5.00 -8.89 -6.27
N GLU A 146 -4.95 -9.59 -5.13
CA GLU A 146 -3.71 -10.12 -4.57
C GLU A 146 -2.90 -10.77 -5.69
N ARG A 147 -1.57 -10.68 -5.59
CA ARG A 147 -0.74 -11.49 -6.47
C ARG A 147 -1.17 -12.94 -6.28
N ASP A 148 -1.20 -13.73 -7.36
CA ASP A 148 -1.57 -15.13 -7.26
C ASP A 148 -0.79 -15.83 -6.13
N ALA A 149 -1.48 -16.65 -5.33
CA ALA A 149 -0.89 -17.24 -4.14
C ALA A 149 0.30 -18.13 -4.46
N GLU A 150 0.28 -18.86 -5.59
CA GLU A 150 1.40 -19.70 -6.00
C GLU A 150 2.61 -18.83 -6.37
N ALA A 151 2.38 -17.72 -7.06
CA ALA A 151 3.45 -16.77 -7.38
C ALA A 151 4.06 -16.12 -6.12
N THR A 152 3.25 -15.80 -5.11
CA THR A 152 3.76 -15.27 -3.84
C THR A 152 4.49 -16.33 -3.03
N VAL A 153 3.94 -17.55 -2.94
CA VAL A 153 4.61 -18.68 -2.30
C VAL A 153 5.97 -18.94 -2.95
N ALA A 154 6.06 -18.93 -4.28
CA ALA A 154 7.32 -19.10 -5.01
C ALA A 154 8.38 -18.05 -4.60
N LEU A 155 7.99 -16.77 -4.48
CA LEU A 155 8.90 -15.71 -4.02
C LEU A 155 9.36 -15.91 -2.57
N LEU A 156 8.45 -16.30 -1.68
CA LEU A 156 8.76 -16.56 -0.28
C LEU A 156 9.74 -17.74 -0.16
N THR A 157 9.47 -18.84 -0.88
CA THR A 157 10.33 -20.03 -0.91
C THR A 157 11.70 -19.73 -1.52
N GLU A 158 11.74 -19.02 -2.65
CA GLU A 158 12.99 -18.58 -3.27
C GLU A 158 13.80 -17.72 -2.30
N ARG A 159 13.15 -16.77 -1.61
CA ARG A 159 13.84 -15.92 -0.65
C ARG A 159 14.38 -16.73 0.54
N LEU A 160 13.60 -17.64 1.11
CA LEU A 160 14.03 -18.50 2.21
C LEU A 160 15.25 -19.36 1.86
N ALA A 161 15.45 -19.70 0.59
CA ALA A 161 16.57 -20.52 0.14
C ALA A 161 17.94 -19.80 0.15
N HIS A 162 17.96 -18.48 0.33
CA HIS A 162 19.17 -17.67 0.25
C HIS A 162 19.66 -17.26 1.65
N PRO A 163 20.88 -17.67 2.08
CA PRO A 163 21.40 -17.37 3.41
C PRO A 163 21.51 -15.86 3.66
N GLU A 164 21.05 -15.41 4.82
CA GLU A 164 21.14 -14.00 5.24
C GLU A 164 21.01 -13.89 6.76
N GLU A 165 21.31 -12.72 7.33
CA GLU A 165 20.99 -12.44 8.74
C GLU A 165 19.47 -12.58 8.98
N ARG A 166 19.08 -13.27 10.06
CA ARG A 166 17.69 -13.63 10.33
C ARG A 166 16.74 -12.43 10.38
N GLY A 167 17.18 -11.29 10.92
CA GLY A 167 16.38 -10.06 10.97
C GLY A 167 16.17 -9.44 9.58
N VAL A 168 17.22 -9.42 8.74
CA VAL A 168 17.15 -8.96 7.35
C VAL A 168 16.20 -9.84 6.55
N LEU A 169 16.35 -11.17 6.68
CA LEU A 169 15.45 -12.13 6.04
C LEU A 169 13.99 -11.93 6.48
N ALA A 170 13.74 -11.75 7.78
CA ALA A 170 12.39 -11.52 8.30
C ALA A 170 11.75 -10.24 7.73
N HIS A 171 12.53 -9.15 7.61
CA HIS A 171 12.07 -7.91 6.99
C HIS A 171 11.69 -8.11 5.52
N GLU A 172 12.52 -8.81 4.75
CA GLU A 172 12.27 -9.07 3.33
C GLU A 172 11.07 -9.99 3.10
N LEU A 173 10.89 -11.01 3.94
CA LEU A 173 9.69 -11.88 3.90
C LEU A 173 8.42 -11.10 4.25
N ALA A 174 8.47 -10.25 5.28
CA ALA A 174 7.37 -9.35 5.62
C ALA A 174 7.03 -8.42 4.45
N GLN A 175 8.05 -7.90 3.77
CA GLN A 175 7.89 -7.02 2.62
C GLN A 175 7.25 -7.74 1.41
N ILE A 176 7.68 -8.97 1.11
CA ILE A 176 7.08 -9.79 0.04
C ILE A 176 5.59 -10.03 0.33
N LEU A 177 5.24 -10.44 1.55
CA LEU A 177 3.86 -10.73 1.94
C LEU A 177 3.01 -9.45 1.91
N ARG A 178 3.51 -8.36 2.51
CA ARG A 178 2.83 -7.06 2.53
C ARG A 178 2.53 -6.56 1.12
N ARG A 179 3.53 -6.55 0.23
CA ARG A 179 3.37 -6.06 -1.15
C ARG A 179 2.48 -6.97 -1.99
N SER A 180 2.62 -8.28 -1.84
CA SER A 180 1.83 -9.24 -2.62
C SER A 180 0.35 -9.22 -2.27
N GLY A 181 0.06 -9.11 -0.97
CA GLY A 181 -1.31 -9.05 -0.45
C GLY A 181 -1.85 -7.64 -0.28
N ARG A 182 -1.04 -6.59 -0.52
CA ARG A 182 -1.37 -5.18 -0.36
C ARG A 182 -1.92 -4.85 1.03
N PHE A 183 -1.19 -5.27 2.05
CA PHE A 183 -1.52 -4.98 3.43
C PHE A 183 -0.89 -3.66 3.88
N GLN A 184 -1.50 -3.04 4.89
CA GLN A 184 -0.94 -1.81 5.45
C GLN A 184 0.39 -2.11 6.14
N TRP A 185 0.42 -3.19 6.92
CA TRP A 185 1.56 -3.61 7.71
C TRP A 185 1.59 -5.14 7.84
N VAL A 186 2.79 -5.71 7.92
CA VAL A 186 3.02 -7.15 8.18
C VAL A 186 4.19 -7.30 9.15
N GLY A 187 4.04 -8.16 10.15
CA GLY A 187 5.07 -8.49 11.15
C GLY A 187 5.28 -9.98 11.30
N LEU A 188 6.54 -10.38 11.44
CA LEU A 188 6.95 -11.75 11.77
C LEU A 188 7.51 -11.74 13.19
N TYR A 189 6.96 -12.59 14.05
CA TYR A 189 7.32 -12.67 15.46
C TYR A 189 7.81 -14.07 15.83
N ASP A 190 8.79 -14.14 16.72
CA ASP A 190 9.12 -15.35 17.46
C ASP A 190 8.25 -15.44 18.71
N VAL A 191 7.80 -16.65 19.01
CA VAL A 191 7.02 -16.93 20.21
C VAL A 191 7.89 -17.73 21.18
N GLY A 192 8.33 -17.08 22.26
CA GLY A 192 9.05 -17.71 23.36
C GLY A 192 8.12 -18.34 24.40
N MET A 193 8.70 -18.76 25.53
CA MET A 193 7.93 -19.34 26.65
C MET A 193 7.03 -18.30 27.33
N GLU A 194 7.55 -17.09 27.56
CA GLU A 194 6.83 -16.02 28.29
C GLU A 194 6.52 -14.80 27.42
N GLU A 195 7.32 -14.55 26.39
CA GLU A 195 7.26 -13.34 25.56
C GLU A 195 7.18 -13.65 24.07
N VAL A 196 6.63 -12.69 23.34
CA VAL A 196 6.60 -12.65 21.87
C VAL A 196 7.46 -11.47 21.44
N GLU A 197 8.33 -11.68 20.44
CA GLU A 197 9.29 -10.68 20.00
C GLU A 197 9.31 -10.56 18.47
N VAL A 198 9.25 -9.34 17.95
CA VAL A 198 9.32 -9.08 16.51
C VAL A 198 10.70 -9.46 15.97
N ARG A 199 10.73 -10.16 14.83
CA ARG A 199 11.96 -10.49 14.08
C ARG A 199 12.15 -9.64 12.85
N GLY A 200 11.06 -9.25 12.20
CA GLY A 200 11.06 -8.34 11.07
C GLY A 200 9.65 -7.89 10.75
N TRP A 201 9.54 -6.75 10.09
CA TRP A 201 8.26 -6.16 9.74
C TRP A 201 8.39 -5.32 8.48
N SER A 202 7.26 -5.05 7.82
CA SER A 202 7.17 -4.12 6.70
C SER A 202 5.92 -3.28 6.86
N GLY A 203 6.03 -1.96 6.67
CA GLY A 203 4.93 -1.02 6.81
C GLY A 203 5.41 0.43 7.04
N PRO A 204 4.51 1.37 7.39
CA PRO A 204 4.84 2.78 7.55
C PRO A 204 5.78 3.10 8.72
N GLY A 205 5.88 2.21 9.70
CA GLY A 205 6.71 2.39 10.88
C GLY A 205 6.83 1.10 11.71
N PRO A 206 7.75 1.11 12.70
CA PRO A 206 7.96 -0.03 13.58
C PRO A 206 6.72 -0.33 14.42
N PRO A 207 6.56 -1.57 14.92
CA PRO A 207 5.46 -1.90 15.82
C PRO A 207 5.60 -1.12 17.13
N THR A 208 4.47 -0.63 17.67
CA THR A 208 4.43 0.08 18.95
C THR A 208 4.99 -0.76 20.11
N HIS A 209 4.75 -2.07 20.07
CA HIS A 209 5.24 -3.04 21.05
C HIS A 209 6.11 -4.10 20.36
N PRO A 210 7.44 -3.91 20.24
CA PRO A 210 8.32 -4.88 19.60
C PRO A 210 8.47 -6.18 20.41
N ARG A 211 8.10 -6.15 21.70
CA ARG A 211 8.13 -7.27 22.62
C ARG A 211 7.00 -7.13 23.64
N PHE A 212 6.24 -8.19 23.87
CA PHE A 212 5.08 -8.20 24.78
C PHE A 212 4.83 -9.60 25.35
N ALA A 213 3.96 -9.70 26.36
CA ALA A 213 3.69 -10.98 27.02
C ALA A 213 2.95 -11.94 26.06
N ARG A 214 3.28 -13.24 26.12
CA ARG A 214 2.68 -14.29 25.27
C ARG A 214 1.16 -14.37 25.38
N THR A 215 0.58 -13.89 26.47
CA THR A 215 -0.86 -13.90 26.74
C THR A 215 -1.57 -12.61 26.33
N GLU A 216 -0.84 -11.62 25.85
CA GLU A 216 -1.36 -10.29 25.55
C GLU A 216 -1.84 -10.15 24.11
N GLY A 217 -2.83 -9.30 23.90
CA GLY A 217 -3.25 -8.91 22.57
C GLY A 217 -4.04 -9.97 21.80
N LEU A 218 -4.31 -9.64 20.53
CA LEU A 218 -4.83 -10.60 19.57
C LEU A 218 -3.81 -11.72 19.31
N THR A 219 -2.51 -11.41 19.35
CA THR A 219 -1.44 -12.39 19.19
C THR A 219 -1.49 -13.47 20.26
N GLY A 220 -1.66 -13.11 21.53
CA GLY A 220 -1.82 -14.07 22.61
C GLY A 220 -3.07 -14.94 22.46
N ALA A 221 -4.17 -14.39 21.96
CA ALA A 221 -5.38 -15.16 21.67
C ALA A 221 -5.18 -16.15 20.50
N ALA A 222 -4.47 -15.76 19.44
CA ALA A 222 -4.12 -16.64 18.33
C ALA A 222 -3.19 -17.78 18.79
N ILE A 223 -2.19 -17.47 19.62
CA ILE A 223 -1.28 -18.44 20.23
C ILE A 223 -2.04 -19.45 21.09
N ALA A 224 -2.95 -18.99 21.95
CA ALA A 224 -3.73 -19.84 22.84
C ALA A 224 -4.67 -20.79 22.05
N SER A 225 -5.27 -20.30 20.97
CA SER A 225 -6.19 -21.09 20.14
C SER A 225 -5.48 -22.00 19.13
N ARG A 226 -4.19 -21.75 18.83
CA ARG A 226 -3.39 -22.44 17.80
C ARG A 226 -4.07 -22.40 16.42
N ARG A 227 -4.81 -21.33 16.14
CA ARG A 227 -5.55 -21.11 14.89
C ARG A 227 -5.42 -19.67 14.44
N PRO A 228 -5.59 -19.40 13.12
CA PRO A 228 -5.71 -18.03 12.64
C PRO A 228 -6.81 -17.27 13.38
N LEU A 229 -6.51 -16.05 13.82
CA LEU A 229 -7.47 -15.14 14.43
C LEU A 229 -7.64 -13.93 13.51
N VAL A 230 -8.87 -13.71 13.05
CA VAL A 230 -9.21 -12.60 12.16
C VAL A 230 -10.20 -11.68 12.86
N VAL A 231 -9.83 -10.41 12.98
CA VAL A 231 -10.69 -9.36 13.54
C VAL A 231 -10.99 -8.35 12.43
N GLN A 232 -12.23 -8.37 11.95
CA GLN A 232 -12.65 -7.53 10.83
C GLN A 232 -12.85 -6.05 11.22
N ASP A 233 -13.02 -5.76 12.50
CA ASP A 233 -13.02 -4.39 13.03
C ASP A 233 -12.38 -4.36 14.42
N VAL A 234 -11.12 -3.96 14.51
CA VAL A 234 -10.35 -3.99 15.77
C VAL A 234 -10.93 -3.08 16.85
N ARG A 235 -11.73 -2.07 16.48
CA ARG A 235 -12.41 -1.19 17.45
C ARG A 235 -13.47 -1.91 18.27
N THR A 236 -13.91 -3.07 17.79
CA THR A 236 -14.95 -3.87 18.44
C THR A 236 -14.35 -4.98 19.32
N ASP A 237 -13.03 -5.18 19.30
CA ASP A 237 -12.36 -6.23 20.05
C ASP A 237 -11.54 -5.64 21.22
N PRO A 238 -11.91 -5.91 22.48
CA PRO A 238 -11.21 -5.35 23.64
C PRO A 238 -9.80 -5.91 23.85
N ARG A 239 -9.40 -6.95 23.09
CA ARG A 239 -8.05 -7.53 23.14
C ARG A 239 -7.07 -6.80 22.23
N HIS A 240 -7.54 -5.91 21.35
CA HIS A 240 -6.66 -5.22 20.41
C HIS A 240 -5.65 -4.33 21.14
N LEU A 241 -4.37 -4.60 20.92
CA LEU A 241 -3.26 -3.73 21.30
C LEU A 241 -2.82 -2.98 20.05
N PRO A 242 -2.85 -1.64 20.01
CA PRO A 242 -2.49 -0.90 18.81
C PRO A 242 -1.03 -1.17 18.42
N THR A 243 -0.82 -1.89 17.33
CA THR A 243 0.53 -2.08 16.75
C THR A 243 0.88 -0.90 15.84
N LEU A 244 -0.06 -0.47 15.00
CA LEU A 244 0.04 0.70 14.12
C LEU A 244 -1.16 1.65 14.29
N GLU A 245 -0.91 2.96 14.26
CA GLU A 245 -1.99 3.96 14.25
C GLU A 245 -2.79 3.87 12.92
N GLY A 246 -4.11 3.81 13.03
CA GLY A 246 -5.02 3.77 11.88
C GLY A 246 -5.48 2.37 11.45
N THR A 247 -5.02 1.31 12.12
CA THR A 247 -5.48 -0.06 11.87
C THR A 247 -6.98 -0.19 12.13
N ARG A 248 -7.67 -0.83 11.18
CA ARG A 248 -9.11 -1.10 11.24
C ARG A 248 -9.42 -2.59 11.24
N ALA A 249 -8.59 -3.43 10.64
CA ALA A 249 -8.71 -4.88 10.70
C ALA A 249 -7.33 -5.51 10.90
N GLU A 250 -7.29 -6.65 11.57
CA GLU A 250 -6.07 -7.39 11.88
C GLU A 250 -6.29 -8.90 11.73
N ALA A 251 -5.28 -9.60 11.23
CA ALA A 251 -5.31 -11.05 11.09
C ALA A 251 -3.96 -11.66 11.50
N ILE A 252 -4.02 -12.62 12.42
CA ILE A 252 -2.84 -13.25 13.02
C ILE A 252 -2.84 -14.73 12.70
N PHE A 253 -1.72 -15.19 12.16
CA PHE A 253 -1.52 -16.57 11.73
C PHE A 253 -0.40 -17.21 12.56
N PRO A 254 -0.71 -18.14 13.47
CA PRO A 254 0.31 -18.84 14.24
C PRO A 254 1.03 -19.90 13.41
N ILE A 255 2.35 -20.01 13.59
CA ILE A 255 3.18 -21.09 13.06
C ILE A 255 3.19 -22.21 14.09
N VAL A 256 2.39 -23.24 13.83
CA VAL A 256 2.07 -24.28 14.80
C VAL A 256 2.95 -25.51 14.60
N ALA A 257 3.73 -25.87 15.62
CA ALA A 257 4.42 -27.16 15.73
C ALA A 257 3.60 -28.13 16.61
N PRO A 258 3.89 -29.45 16.64
CA PRO A 258 3.09 -30.42 17.41
C PRO A 258 2.87 -30.05 18.88
N SER A 259 3.90 -29.55 19.56
CA SER A 259 3.87 -29.23 21.00
C SER A 259 3.70 -27.75 21.33
N GLU A 260 3.93 -26.85 20.38
CA GLU A 260 4.01 -25.41 20.67
C GLU A 260 3.64 -24.53 19.46
N VAL A 261 3.68 -23.22 19.65
CA VAL A 261 3.59 -22.22 18.58
C VAL A 261 4.96 -21.57 18.53
N LEU A 262 5.64 -21.66 17.38
CA LEU A 262 7.02 -21.20 17.21
C LEU A 262 7.10 -19.71 16.85
N GLY A 263 6.07 -19.22 16.18
CA GLY A 263 6.02 -17.87 15.62
C GLY A 263 4.60 -17.43 15.29
N THR A 264 4.44 -16.16 14.97
CA THR A 264 3.18 -15.60 14.45
C THR A 264 3.48 -14.63 13.31
N VAL A 265 2.62 -14.66 12.29
CA VAL A 265 2.55 -13.62 11.27
C VAL A 265 1.35 -12.73 11.56
N ASP A 266 1.61 -11.45 11.78
CA ASP A 266 0.60 -10.41 12.02
C ASP A 266 0.42 -9.57 10.75
N VAL A 267 -0.82 -9.26 10.39
CA VAL A 267 -1.20 -8.56 9.17
C VAL A 267 -2.27 -7.54 9.49
N GLU A 268 -2.00 -6.27 9.20
CA GLU A 268 -2.90 -5.16 9.50
C GLU A 268 -3.43 -4.48 8.23
N SER A 269 -4.65 -3.95 8.33
CA SER A 269 -5.30 -3.18 7.27
C SER A 269 -5.95 -1.91 7.79
N ALA A 270 -5.86 -0.84 7.00
CA ALA A 270 -6.54 0.43 7.23
C ALA A 270 -8.05 0.35 6.93
N ASN A 271 -8.53 -0.77 6.38
CA ASN A 271 -9.93 -0.99 6.04
C ASN A 271 -10.56 -2.01 6.99
N ALA A 272 -11.73 -1.67 7.54
CA ALA A 272 -12.54 -2.68 8.21
C ALA A 272 -13.05 -3.71 7.18
N GLN A 273 -13.32 -4.94 7.62
CA GLN A 273 -13.76 -6.05 6.76
C GLN A 273 -12.75 -6.42 5.66
N ALA A 274 -11.46 -6.14 5.87
CA ALA A 274 -10.43 -6.35 4.87
C ALA A 274 -10.11 -7.82 4.56
N PHE A 275 -10.45 -8.76 5.45
CA PHE A 275 -10.04 -10.15 5.36
C PHE A 275 -11.20 -11.06 4.92
N THR A 276 -11.54 -11.02 3.63
CA THR A 276 -12.53 -11.95 3.07
C THR A 276 -12.07 -13.41 3.19
N ALA A 277 -12.98 -14.37 3.04
CA ALA A 277 -12.64 -15.79 3.12
C ALA A 277 -11.57 -16.21 2.07
N ASP A 278 -11.60 -15.62 0.87
CA ASP A 278 -10.58 -15.87 -0.15
C ASP A 278 -9.20 -15.32 0.26
N ARG A 279 -9.17 -14.11 0.81
CA ARG A 279 -7.94 -13.47 1.29
C ARG A 279 -7.35 -14.18 2.51
N VAL A 280 -8.19 -14.69 3.41
CA VAL A 280 -7.73 -15.55 4.51
C VAL A 280 -7.09 -16.84 3.96
N ARG A 281 -7.73 -17.52 2.99
CA ARG A 281 -7.14 -18.69 2.33
C ARG A 281 -5.84 -18.38 1.57
N TRP A 282 -5.76 -17.19 0.99
CA TRP A 282 -4.53 -16.71 0.37
C TRP A 282 -3.41 -16.55 1.40
N LEU A 283 -3.70 -15.87 2.53
CA LEU A 283 -2.76 -15.67 3.62
C LEU A 283 -2.31 -16.99 4.24
N GLU A 284 -3.22 -17.93 4.51
CA GLU A 284 -2.89 -19.26 5.04
C GLU A 284 -1.83 -19.96 4.16
N ARG A 285 -2.04 -20.00 2.83
CA ARG A 285 -1.06 -20.61 1.91
C ARG A 285 0.29 -19.91 1.93
N CYS A 286 0.32 -18.58 1.96
CA CYS A 286 1.57 -17.83 2.01
C CYS A 286 2.29 -17.99 3.35
N VAL A 287 1.55 -18.03 4.46
CA VAL A 287 2.10 -18.21 5.82
C VAL A 287 2.61 -19.63 6.02
N ASP A 288 1.94 -20.64 5.47
CA ASP A 288 2.43 -22.04 5.49
C ASP A 288 3.81 -22.14 4.81
N ALA A 289 4.02 -21.43 3.71
CA ALA A 289 5.31 -21.38 3.02
C ALA A 289 6.42 -20.69 3.85
N LEU A 290 6.06 -19.90 4.86
CA LEU A 290 7.00 -19.23 5.77
C LEU A 290 7.45 -20.12 6.94
N ALA A 291 6.78 -21.24 7.20
CA ALA A 291 7.09 -22.11 8.34
C ALA A 291 8.60 -22.47 8.48
N PRO A 292 9.37 -22.71 7.40
CA PRO A 292 10.81 -22.99 7.50
C PRO A 292 11.63 -21.89 8.16
N PHE A 293 11.17 -20.64 8.15
CA PHE A 293 11.83 -19.52 8.85
C PHE A 293 11.95 -19.76 10.37
N TRP A 294 11.02 -20.50 10.96
CA TRP A 294 11.03 -20.91 12.36
C TRP A 294 11.54 -22.34 12.57
N GLY A 295 12.06 -22.99 11.52
CA GLY A 295 12.45 -24.40 11.56
C GLY A 295 11.26 -25.37 11.55
N ALA A 296 10.04 -24.89 11.27
CA ALA A 296 8.89 -25.75 10.99
C ALA A 296 8.91 -26.16 9.51
N GLY A 297 9.34 -27.38 9.23
CA GLY A 297 9.42 -27.89 7.86
C GLY A 297 10.45 -29.01 7.75
N GLY A 298 10.00 -30.25 7.95
CA GLY A 298 10.84 -31.45 7.88
C GLY A 298 10.33 -32.61 8.73
N THR A 299 9.43 -33.41 8.16
CA THR A 299 9.49 -34.88 8.22
C THR A 299 9.32 -35.40 6.81
#